data_AF-A0A7W3JGN1-F1
#
_entry.id   AF-A0A7W3JGN1-F1
#
_cell.length_a   1.000
_cell.length_b   1.000
_cell.length_c   1.000
_cell.angle_alpha   90.00
_cell.angle_beta   90.00
_cell.angle_gamma   90.00
#
_symmetry.space_group_name_H-M   'P 1'
#
loop_
_entity.id
_entity.type
_entity.pdbx_description
1 polymer ?
#
loop_
_entity_poly.entity_id
_entity_poly.type
_entity_poly.pdbx_seq_one_letter_code
_entity_poly.pdbx_strand_id
1 'polypeptide(L)'
;MITLDDLRSYVGITARDDADLERALTTGVALVDQYVGSAVVPVGVRDYSYLVAASEVFQRKSAPMGISQFATADGAPMRVNRDPLVSVYPLLQPFVGLGFA
;
A
#
# COMPACT_ATOMS: atom_id res chain seq x y z
N MET A 1 8.55 0.12 -14.08
CA MET A 1 7.35 -0.74 -14.05
C MET A 1 7.64 -1.89 -13.13
N ILE A 2 6.96 -1.88 -11.99
CA ILE A 2 7.01 -2.91 -10.96
C ILE A 2 6.16 -4.11 -11.32
N THR A 3 6.57 -5.27 -10.80
CA THR A 3 6.01 -6.58 -11.09
C THR A 3 5.45 -7.23 -9.83
N LEU A 4 4.73 -8.35 -10.01
CA LEU A 4 4.26 -9.18 -8.90
C LEU A 4 5.43 -9.72 -8.07
N ASP A 5 6.56 -10.04 -8.70
CA ASP A 5 7.75 -10.56 -8.05
C ASP A 5 8.43 -9.50 -7.18
N ASP A 6 8.39 -8.22 -7.59
CA ASP A 6 8.87 -7.10 -6.78
C ASP A 6 8.04 -6.96 -5.51
N LEU A 7 6.70 -7.05 -5.63
CA LEU A 7 5.82 -7.02 -4.46
C LEU A 7 6.02 -8.23 -3.55
N ARG A 8 6.18 -9.43 -4.12
CA ARG A 8 6.44 -10.65 -3.35
C ARG A 8 7.74 -10.52 -2.53
N SER A 9 8.79 -9.99 -3.17
CA SER A 9 10.08 -9.73 -2.53
C SER A 9 9.98 -8.68 -1.44
N TYR A 10 9.19 -7.62 -1.68
CA TYR A 10 8.97 -6.53 -0.73
C TYR A 10 8.21 -6.97 0.53
N VAL A 11 7.17 -7.80 0.38
CA VAL A 11 6.36 -8.32 1.50
C VAL A 11 7.06 -9.48 2.23
N GLY A 12 8.05 -10.12 1.59
CA GLY A 12 8.86 -11.18 2.22
C GLY A 12 8.17 -12.53 2.33
N ILE A 13 7.20 -12.83 1.44
CA ILE A 13 6.49 -14.11 1.44
C ILE A 13 7.02 -15.07 0.36
N THR A 14 7.20 -16.34 0.73
CA THR A 14 7.66 -17.40 -0.17
C THR A 14 6.52 -18.24 -0.76
N ALA A 15 5.31 -18.09 -0.22
CA ALA A 15 4.12 -18.82 -0.65
C ALA A 15 3.41 -18.13 -1.82
N ARG A 16 2.80 -18.95 -2.66
CA ARG A 16 2.19 -18.60 -3.94
C ARG A 16 0.75 -18.11 -3.78
N ASP A 17 0.52 -17.13 -2.90
CA ASP A 17 -0.75 -16.39 -2.82
C ASP A 17 -0.84 -15.36 -3.95
N ASP A 18 -0.57 -15.81 -5.19
CA ASP A 18 -0.37 -14.95 -6.36
C ASP A 18 -1.64 -14.13 -6.66
N ALA A 19 -2.83 -14.72 -6.49
CA ALA A 19 -4.11 -14.04 -6.73
C ALA A 19 -4.37 -12.86 -5.77
N ASP A 20 -3.95 -12.98 -4.50
CA ASP A 20 -4.12 -11.90 -3.52
C ASP A 20 -3.06 -10.82 -3.68
N LEU A 21 -1.82 -11.21 -4.00
CA LEU A 21 -0.76 -10.27 -4.38
C LEU A 21 -1.15 -9.48 -5.65
N GLU A 22 -1.71 -10.14 -6.66
CA GLU A 22 -2.16 -9.49 -7.91
C GLU A 22 -3.28 -8.49 -7.63
N ARG A 23 -4.26 -8.88 -6.80
CA ARG A 23 -5.33 -7.99 -6.38
C ARG A 23 -4.80 -6.80 -5.60
N ALA A 24 -3.85 -7.02 -4.69
CA ALA A 24 -3.23 -5.96 -3.90
C ALA A 24 -2.40 -5.01 -4.77
N LEU A 25 -1.62 -5.53 -5.72
CA LEU A 25 -0.85 -4.74 -6.67
C LEU A 25 -1.77 -3.86 -7.53
N THR A 26 -2.79 -4.47 -8.14
CA THR A 26 -3.77 -3.75 -8.98
C THR A 26 -4.47 -2.63 -8.19
N THR A 27 -4.87 -2.93 -6.95
CA THR A 27 -5.54 -1.96 -6.07
C THR A 27 -4.60 -0.84 -5.65
N GLY A 28 -3.38 -1.16 -5.23
CA GLY A 28 -2.37 -0.18 -4.83
C GLY A 28 -2.00 0.78 -5.96
N VAL A 29 -1.84 0.26 -7.18
CA VAL A 29 -1.60 1.08 -8.38
C VAL A 29 -2.76 2.04 -8.63
N ALA A 30 -4.00 1.54 -8.63
CA ALA A 30 -5.18 2.37 -8.89
C ALA A 30 -5.33 3.51 -7.85
N LEU A 31 -5.09 3.22 -6.57
CA LEU A 31 -5.16 4.23 -5.51
C LEU A 31 -4.10 5.31 -5.65
N VAL A 32 -2.86 4.92 -5.94
CA VAL A 32 -1.77 5.87 -6.17
C VAL A 32 -2.02 6.70 -7.42
N ASP A 33 -2.47 6.08 -8.51
CA ASP A 33 -2.80 6.80 -9.75
C ASP A 33 -3.93 7.82 -9.54
N GLN A 34 -4.95 7.44 -8.78
CA GLN A 34 -6.03 8.35 -8.40
C GLN A 34 -5.50 9.53 -7.59
N TYR A 35 -4.61 9.28 -6.62
CA TYR A 35 -4.03 10.34 -5.81
C TYR A 35 -3.11 11.25 -6.61
N VAL A 36 -2.25 10.68 -7.47
CA VAL A 36 -1.30 11.42 -8.32
C VAL A 36 -2.03 12.27 -9.37
N GLY A 37 -3.13 11.77 -9.92
CA GLY A 37 -3.88 12.46 -10.97
C GLY A 37 -2.99 12.75 -12.18
N SER A 38 -2.87 14.03 -12.54
CA SER A 38 -2.04 14.51 -13.66
C SER A 38 -0.65 15.00 -13.24
N ALA A 39 -0.29 14.89 -11.95
CA ALA A 39 0.99 15.36 -11.45
C ALA A 39 2.17 14.54 -12.01
N VAL A 40 3.29 15.22 -12.23
CA VAL A 40 4.52 14.58 -12.70
C VAL A 40 5.34 14.11 -11.52
N VAL A 41 5.34 12.80 -11.28
CA VAL A 41 6.12 12.14 -10.23
C VAL A 41 7.31 11.40 -10.87
N PRO A 42 8.54 11.52 -10.33
CA PRO A 42 9.67 10.72 -10.79
C PRO A 42 9.36 9.22 -10.75
N VAL A 43 9.74 8.49 -11.81
CA VAL A 43 9.39 7.07 -11.98
C VAL A 43 9.77 6.20 -10.77
N GLY A 44 10.95 6.41 -10.18
CA GLY A 44 11.39 5.64 -9.01
C GLY A 44 10.54 5.91 -7.77
N VAL A 45 10.08 7.15 -7.57
CA VAL A 45 9.18 7.48 -6.46
C VAL A 45 7.81 6.86 -6.70
N ARG A 46 7.28 6.96 -7.92
CA ARG A 46 5.98 6.39 -8.30
C ARG A 46 5.96 4.86 -8.15
N ASP A 47 6.98 4.19 -8.68
CA ASP A 47 7.14 2.73 -8.59
C ASP A 47 7.27 2.29 -7.12
N TYR A 48 8.02 3.03 -6.29
CA TYR A 48 8.11 2.73 -4.86
C TYR A 48 6.78 2.96 -4.11
N SER A 49 6.07 4.06 -4.42
CA SER A 49 4.76 4.36 -3.84
C SER A 49 3.72 3.28 -4.12
N TYR A 50 3.74 2.70 -5.32
CA TYR A 50 2.89 1.56 -5.63
C TYR A 50 3.21 0.31 -4.81
N LEU A 51 4.50 -0.02 -4.61
CA LEU A 51 4.91 -1.16 -3.78
C LEU A 51 4.44 -1.00 -2.34
N VAL A 52 4.63 0.20 -1.78
CA VAL A 52 4.16 0.55 -0.43
C VAL A 52 2.63 0.41 -0.35
N ALA A 53 1.88 1.03 -1.27
CA ALA A 53 0.42 0.95 -1.31
C ALA A 53 -0.09 -0.49 -1.41
N ALA A 54 0.48 -1.27 -2.31
CA ALA A 54 0.11 -2.66 -2.53
C ALA A 54 0.41 -3.53 -1.29
N SER A 55 1.53 -3.29 -0.60
CA SER A 55 1.87 -4.00 0.64
C SER A 55 0.87 -3.72 1.77
N GLU A 56 0.40 -2.47 1.90
CA GLU A 56 -0.60 -2.06 2.89
C GLU A 56 -1.96 -2.70 2.59
N VAL A 57 -2.36 -2.75 1.31
CA VAL A 57 -3.58 -3.44 0.88
C VAL A 57 -3.50 -4.93 1.18
N PHE A 58 -2.36 -5.58 0.89
CA PHE A 58 -2.16 -6.99 1.16
C PHE A 58 -2.23 -7.32 2.66
N GLN A 59 -1.55 -6.54 3.51
CA GLN A 59 -1.53 -6.76 4.96
C GLN A 59 -2.92 -6.60 5.61
N ARG A 60 -3.79 -5.75 5.05
CA ARG A 60 -5.17 -5.57 5.53
C ARG A 60 -6.07 -6.77 5.33
N LYS A 61 -5.76 -7.67 4.39
CA LYS A 61 -6.46 -8.96 4.24
C LYS A 61 -6.47 -9.73 5.58
N SER A 62 -5.40 -9.62 6.35
CA SER A 62 -5.26 -10.24 7.68
C SER A 62 -5.97 -9.48 8.80
N ALA A 63 -6.59 -8.32 8.53
CA ALA A 63 -7.38 -7.53 9.46
C ALA A 63 -8.64 -6.91 8.79
N PRO A 64 -9.63 -7.72 8.33
CA PRO A 64 -10.79 -7.25 7.55
C PRO A 64 -11.67 -6.19 8.25
N MET A 65 -11.57 -6.08 9.58
CA MET A 65 -12.33 -5.13 10.41
C MET A 65 -11.42 -4.12 11.14
N GLY A 66 -10.15 -3.99 10.73
CA GLY A 66 -9.19 -3.07 11.35
C GLY A 66 -8.68 -3.49 12.73
N ILE A 67 -8.84 -4.77 13.08
CA ILE A 67 -8.28 -5.39 14.28
C ILE A 67 -7.38 -6.55 13.81
N SER A 68 -6.07 -6.43 13.99
CA SER A 68 -5.15 -7.54 13.80
C SER A 68 -5.33 -8.56 14.93
N GLN A 69 -5.65 -9.81 14.61
CA GLN A 69 -5.79 -10.90 15.59
C GLN A 69 -4.47 -11.35 16.24
N PHE A 70 -3.33 -10.76 15.86
CA PHE A 70 -2.08 -10.89 16.62
C PHE A 70 -2.18 -10.03 17.89
N ALA A 71 -2.96 -10.54 18.84
CA ALA A 71 -3.02 -10.03 20.20
C ALA A 71 -1.62 -10.11 20.81
N THR A 72 -1.08 -8.98 21.23
CA THR A 72 -0.06 -8.93 22.27
C THR A 72 -0.54 -9.75 23.46
N ALA A 73 0.37 -10.28 24.29
CA ALA A 73 0.02 -11.09 25.46
C ALA A 73 -1.01 -10.44 26.41
N ASP A 74 -1.19 -9.12 26.33
CA ASP A 74 -2.14 -8.30 27.09
C ASP A 74 -3.52 -8.12 26.42
N GLY A 75 -3.77 -8.68 25.23
CA GLY A 75 -5.11 -8.72 24.61
C GLY A 75 -5.68 -7.39 24.12
N ALA A 76 -4.88 -6.31 24.07
CA ALA A 76 -5.35 -5.01 23.62
C ALA A 76 -5.48 -4.96 22.07
N PRO A 77 -6.67 -4.67 21.51
CA PRO A 77 -6.85 -4.60 20.06
C PRO A 77 -6.14 -3.37 19.48
N MET A 78 -5.18 -3.59 18.57
CA MET A 78 -4.54 -2.52 17.81
C MET A 78 -5.43 -2.12 16.63
N ARG A 79 -5.74 -0.82 16.51
CA ARG A 79 -6.50 -0.28 15.39
C ARG A 79 -5.59 -0.14 14.18
N VAL A 80 -5.92 -0.85 13.10
CA VAL A 80 -5.29 -0.64 11.79
C VAL A 80 -5.89 0.62 11.16
N ASN A 81 -5.03 1.49 10.61
CA ASN A 81 -5.46 2.71 9.95
C ASN A 81 -6.45 2.40 8.81
N ARG A 82 -7.45 3.26 8.61
CA ARG A 82 -8.50 3.04 7.59
C ARG A 82 -8.05 3.36 6.17
N ASP A 83 -7.07 4.24 5.99
CA ASP A 83 -6.60 4.69 4.68
C ASP A 83 -5.35 3.92 4.23
N PRO A 84 -5.38 3.17 3.10
CA PRO A 84 -4.24 2.41 2.58
C PRO A 84 -3.07 3.27 2.06
N LEU A 85 -3.28 4.57 1.85
CA LEU A 85 -2.25 5.48 1.33
C LEU A 85 -1.53 6.30 2.42
N VAL A 86 -1.81 6.05 3.71
CA VAL A 86 -1.21 6.83 4.81
C VAL A 86 0.32 6.88 4.73
N SER A 87 0.95 5.75 4.42
CA SER A 87 2.41 5.61 4.29
C SER A 87 2.93 6.20 2.97
N VAL A 88 2.06 6.44 2.01
CA VAL A 88 2.37 6.86 0.63
C VAL A 88 2.26 8.37 0.45
N TYR A 89 1.34 9.03 1.16
CA TYR A 89 1.17 10.49 1.11
C TYR A 89 2.47 11.28 1.27
N PRO A 90 3.33 11.05 2.28
CA PRO A 90 4.56 11.84 2.43
C PRO A 90 5.55 11.67 1.27
N LEU A 91 5.51 10.55 0.55
CA LEU A 91 6.37 10.31 -0.62
C LEU A 91 5.92 11.11 -1.84
N LEU A 92 4.61 11.25 -2.01
CA LEU A 92 4.00 11.82 -3.21
C LEU A 92 3.66 13.31 -3.03
N GLN A 93 3.37 13.76 -1.81
CA GLN A 93 2.98 15.14 -1.48
C GLN A 93 3.88 16.22 -2.12
N PRO A 94 5.23 16.07 -2.20
CA PRO A 94 6.08 17.07 -2.86
C PRO A 94 5.80 17.26 -4.36
N PHE A 95 5.16 16.28 -5.02
CA PHE A 95 4.95 16.24 -6.46
C PHE A 95 3.50 16.53 -6.87
N VAL A 96 2.53 16.12 -6.06
CA VAL A 96 1.09 16.34 -6.34
C VAL A 96 0.61 17.76 -6.01
N GLY A 97 1.44 18.52 -5.29
CA GLY A 97 1.11 19.87 -4.85
C GLY A 97 0.19 19.88 -3.63
N LEU A 98 0.47 20.79 -2.69
CA LEU A 98 -0.57 21.28 -1.78
C LEU A 98 -1.61 21.93 -2.68
N GLY A 99 -2.80 21.32 -2.79
CA GLY A 99 -3.91 21.94 -3.51
C GLY A 99 -4.08 23.37 -3.01
N PHE A 100 -3.78 24.35 -3.84
CA PHE A 100 -4.35 25.68 -3.68
C PHE A 100 -5.82 25.52 -4.07
N ALA A 101 -6.66 25.22 -3.09
CA ALA A 101 -8.10 25.41 -3.16
C ALA A 101 -8.45 26.82 -2.65
#